data_AF-A0A932L376-F1
#
_entry.id   AF-A0A932L376-F1
#
_cell.length_a   1.000
_cell.length_b   1.000
_cell.length_c   1.000
_cell.angle_alpha   90.00
_cell.angle_beta   90.00
_cell.angle_gamma   90.00
#
_symmetry.space_group_name_H-M   'P 1'
#
loop_
_entity.id
_entity.type
_entity.pdbx_description
1 polymer ?
#
loop_
_entity_poly.entity_id
_entity_poly.type
_entity_poly.pdbx_seq_one_letter_code
_entity_poly.pdbx_strand_id
1 'polypeptide(L)'
;MARYKQVDGDLVPFTSEEEAQRDAEEAAWTVSQEQNSRMSAVPRPDRIATRRYEAEIGGTTYNGWPLATDRDSQAKVNAAYTLARDGYWSGGWKFADGVYRLLAAEQVVAMALTVSAHVQSCYAHEAALLADPEADINVGWPA
;
A
#
# COMPACT_ATOMS: atom_id res chain seq x y z
N MET A 1 43.72 -20.73 3.34
CA MET A 1 44.79 -20.01 2.60
C MET A 1 44.99 -18.68 3.30
N ALA A 2 46.23 -18.28 3.57
CA ALA A 2 46.51 -16.99 4.22
C ALA A 2 46.00 -15.84 3.33
N ARG A 3 45.23 -14.92 3.91
CA ARG A 3 44.77 -13.71 3.22
C ARG A 3 45.91 -12.67 3.29
N TYR A 4 46.01 -11.76 2.32
CA TYR A 4 47.05 -10.70 2.27
C TYR A 4 46.43 -9.31 2.21
N LYS A 5 47.10 -8.32 2.81
CA LYS A 5 46.79 -6.89 2.74
C LYS A 5 47.93 -6.14 2.07
N GLN A 6 47.61 -5.01 1.45
CA GLN A 6 48.65 -4.07 1.02
C GLN A 6 49.02 -3.12 2.17
N VAL A 7 50.31 -2.99 2.44
CA VAL A 7 50.90 -1.99 3.33
C VAL A 7 52.08 -1.38 2.60
N ASP A 8 52.06 -0.07 2.37
CA ASP A 8 53.13 0.67 1.69
C ASP A 8 53.54 0.11 0.31
N GLY A 9 52.61 -0.52 -0.40
CA GLY A 9 52.82 -1.12 -1.73
C GLY A 9 53.23 -2.60 -1.71
N ASP A 10 53.53 -3.17 -0.54
CA ASP A 10 53.88 -4.58 -0.38
C ASP A 10 52.69 -5.41 0.09
N LEU A 11 52.60 -6.64 -0.43
CA LEU A 11 51.62 -7.63 0.02
C LEU A 11 52.14 -8.36 1.26
N VAL A 12 51.58 -8.03 2.42
CA VAL A 12 51.89 -8.68 3.68
C VAL A 12 50.72 -9.58 4.11
N PRO A 13 50.99 -10.77 4.68
CA PRO A 13 49.92 -11.63 5.17
C PRO A 13 49.20 -10.93 6.33
N PHE A 14 47.89 -11.18 6.47
CA PHE A 14 47.19 -10.79 7.69
C PHE A 14 47.78 -11.54 8.88
N THR A 15 47.85 -10.87 10.04
CA THR A 15 48.18 -11.56 11.29
C THR A 15 47.03 -12.48 11.68
N SER A 16 47.28 -13.43 12.58
CA SER A 16 46.22 -14.31 13.12
C SER A 16 45.09 -13.53 13.79
N GLU A 17 45.40 -12.41 14.42
CA GLU A 17 44.41 -11.53 15.05
C GLU A 17 43.54 -10.83 14.00
N GLU A 18 44.14 -10.37 12.90
CA GLU A 18 43.41 -9.71 11.82
C GLU A 18 42.57 -10.71 11.01
N GLU A 19 43.06 -11.94 10.80
CA GLU A 19 42.26 -13.02 10.21
C GLU A 19 41.02 -13.31 11.06
N ALA A 20 41.18 -13.44 12.39
CA ALA A 20 40.06 -13.64 13.31
C ALA A 20 39.06 -12.49 13.31
N GLN A 21 39.54 -11.24 13.24
CA GLN A 21 38.67 -10.05 13.18
C GLN A 21 37.85 -10.00 11.88
N ARG A 22 38.46 -10.35 10.75
CA ARG A 22 37.76 -10.40 9.46
C ARG A 22 36.75 -11.52 9.39
N ASP A 23 37.08 -12.69 9.92
CA ASP A 23 36.13 -13.81 9.99
C ASP A 23 34.94 -13.46 10.91
N ALA A 24 35.20 -12.73 12.01
CA ALA A 24 34.13 -12.20 12.86
C ALA A 24 33.26 -11.15 12.15
N GLU A 25 33.86 -10.26 11.35
CA GLU A 25 33.14 -9.28 10.54
C GLU A 25 32.30 -9.93 9.43
N GLU A 26 32.85 -10.92 8.72
CA GLU A 26 32.17 -11.69 7.68
C GLU A 26 31.00 -12.50 8.27
N ALA A 27 31.19 -13.08 9.46
CA ALA A 27 30.13 -13.73 10.23
C ALA A 27 29.05 -12.73 10.68
N ALA A 28 29.44 -11.55 11.16
CA ALA A 28 28.50 -10.50 11.57
C ALA A 28 27.67 -9.97 10.39
N TRP A 29 28.30 -9.79 9.22
CA TRP A 29 27.61 -9.39 7.99
C TRP A 29 26.61 -10.46 7.54
N THR A 30 27.00 -11.74 7.59
CA THR A 30 26.13 -12.87 7.22
C THR A 30 24.92 -12.98 8.16
N VAL A 31 25.14 -12.87 9.47
CA VAL A 31 24.06 -12.86 10.48
C VAL A 31 23.13 -11.67 10.27
N SER A 32 23.68 -10.49 9.97
CA SER A 32 22.89 -9.29 9.68
C SER A 32 22.03 -9.45 8.43
N GLN A 33 22.56 -10.05 7.37
CA GLN A 33 21.82 -10.36 6.14
C GLN A 33 20.68 -11.36 6.39
N GLU A 34 20.94 -12.45 7.12
CA GLU A 34 19.91 -13.43 7.48
C GLU A 34 18.85 -12.82 8.40
N GLN A 35 19.25 -12.02 9.39
CA GLN A 35 18.32 -11.32 10.27
C GLN A 35 17.47 -10.34 9.49
N ASN A 36 18.05 -9.55 8.58
CA ASN A 36 17.31 -8.61 7.74
C ASN A 36 16.31 -9.35 6.82
N SER A 37 16.74 -10.45 6.22
CA SER A 37 15.88 -11.32 5.39
C SER A 37 14.76 -12.00 6.19
N ARG A 38 14.99 -12.32 7.47
CA ARG A 38 13.97 -12.90 8.37
C ARG A 38 13.04 -11.84 8.96
N MET A 39 13.53 -10.62 9.18
CA MET A 39 12.76 -9.51 9.75
C MET A 39 11.78 -8.91 8.74
N SER A 40 12.08 -8.99 7.44
CA SER A 40 11.11 -8.70 6.38
C SER A 40 10.13 -9.87 6.20
N ALA A 41 9.31 -10.15 7.22
CA ALA A 41 8.39 -11.30 7.20
C ALA A 41 7.30 -11.22 6.12
N VAL A 42 7.05 -10.02 5.57
CA VAL A 42 6.10 -9.77 4.49
C VAL A 42 6.82 -9.02 3.36
N PRO A 43 6.86 -9.56 2.13
CA PRO A 43 7.41 -8.87 0.97
C PRO A 43 6.82 -7.47 0.78
N ARG A 44 7.64 -6.52 0.28
CA ARG A 44 7.19 -5.13 0.05
C ARG A 44 5.92 -5.02 -0.80
N PRO A 45 5.76 -5.77 -1.92
CA PRO A 45 4.51 -5.75 -2.69
C PRO A 45 3.28 -6.11 -1.86
N ASP A 46 3.38 -7.13 -1.00
CA ASP A 46 2.28 -7.57 -0.14
C ASP A 46 1.93 -6.50 0.90
N ARG A 47 2.93 -5.81 1.46
CA ARG A 47 2.71 -4.67 2.37
C ARG A 47 1.99 -3.51 1.68
N ILE A 48 2.34 -3.21 0.43
CA ILE A 48 1.65 -2.17 -0.37
C ILE A 48 0.21 -2.60 -0.63
N ALA A 49 -0.01 -3.85 -1.02
CA ALA A 49 -1.35 -4.38 -1.25
C ALA A 49 -2.22 -4.33 0.02
N THR A 50 -1.64 -4.57 1.21
CA THR A 50 -2.33 -4.37 2.50
C THR A 50 -2.73 -2.91 2.70
N ARG A 51 -1.79 -1.95 2.53
CA ARG A 51 -2.08 -0.53 2.71
C ARG A 51 -3.11 -0.01 1.70
N ARG A 52 -3.05 -0.49 0.45
CA ARG A 52 -4.07 -0.21 -0.56
C ARG A 52 -5.44 -0.70 -0.11
N TYR A 53 -5.53 -1.94 0.38
CA TYR A 53 -6.80 -2.49 0.83
C TYR A 53 -7.39 -1.68 1.99
N GLU A 54 -6.57 -1.27 2.95
CA GLU A 54 -6.99 -0.41 4.06
C GLU A 54 -7.52 0.95 3.57
N ALA A 55 -6.85 1.58 2.60
CA ALA A 55 -7.32 2.84 2.00
C ALA A 55 -8.59 2.65 1.15
N GLU A 56 -8.65 1.57 0.35
CA GLU A 56 -9.80 1.21 -0.48
C GLU A 56 -11.08 1.10 0.35
N ILE A 57 -11.03 0.47 1.53
CA ILE A 57 -12.20 0.26 2.39
C ILE A 57 -12.40 1.37 3.44
N GLY A 58 -11.48 2.34 3.52
CA GLY A 58 -11.46 3.39 4.54
C GLY A 58 -12.59 4.42 4.42
N GLY A 59 -13.35 4.39 3.33
CA GLY A 59 -14.37 5.37 3.00
C GLY A 59 -13.86 6.48 2.08
N THR A 60 -14.78 7.32 1.65
CA THR A 60 -14.51 8.60 0.98
C THR A 60 -15.65 9.58 1.26
N THR A 61 -15.70 10.75 0.61
CA THR A 61 -16.78 11.73 0.78
C THR A 61 -17.45 12.10 -0.55
N TYR A 62 -18.77 12.30 -0.51
CA TYR A 62 -19.54 12.85 -1.62
C TYR A 62 -20.38 14.02 -1.12
N ASN A 63 -20.17 15.22 -1.67
CA ASN A 63 -20.81 16.47 -1.21
C ASN A 63 -20.70 16.69 0.32
N GLY A 64 -19.55 16.33 0.90
CA GLY A 64 -19.32 16.40 2.34
C GLY A 64 -20.01 15.33 3.17
N TRP A 65 -20.74 14.39 2.55
CA TRP A 65 -21.34 13.24 3.24
C TRP A 65 -20.40 12.04 3.18
N PRO A 66 -20.18 11.34 4.31
CA PRO A 66 -19.24 10.23 4.36
C PRO A 66 -19.83 8.98 3.68
N LEU A 67 -19.08 8.39 2.77
CA LEU A 67 -19.42 7.19 2.02
C LEU A 67 -18.56 6.02 2.50
N ALA A 68 -19.20 4.89 2.75
CA ALA A 68 -18.49 3.64 2.95
C ALA A 68 -18.05 3.07 1.59
N THR A 69 -16.82 2.57 1.54
CA THR A 69 -16.20 1.99 0.34
C THR A 69 -15.73 0.54 0.58
N ASP A 70 -16.21 -0.11 1.64
CA ASP A 70 -16.05 -1.54 1.82
C ASP A 70 -16.71 -2.32 0.65
N ARG A 71 -16.37 -3.60 0.49
CA ARG A 71 -16.80 -4.41 -0.66
C ARG A 71 -18.31 -4.51 -0.80
N ASP A 72 -19.04 -4.62 0.31
CA ASP A 72 -20.50 -4.69 0.28
C ASP A 72 -21.09 -3.35 -0.15
N SER A 73 -20.51 -2.24 0.33
CA SER A 73 -20.88 -0.89 -0.08
C SER A 73 -20.59 -0.65 -1.57
N GLN A 74 -19.41 -1.03 -2.09
CA GLN A 74 -19.08 -0.93 -3.51
C GLN A 74 -20.09 -1.70 -4.39
N ALA A 75 -20.45 -2.93 -4.00
CA ALA A 75 -21.45 -3.73 -4.71
C ALA A 75 -22.83 -3.04 -4.75
N LYS A 76 -23.29 -2.51 -3.61
CA LYS A 76 -24.56 -1.77 -3.54
C LYS A 76 -24.54 -0.48 -4.36
N VAL A 77 -23.42 0.25 -4.34
CA VAL A 77 -23.23 1.46 -5.13
C VAL A 77 -23.31 1.15 -6.63
N ASN A 78 -22.70 0.06 -7.09
CA ASN A 78 -22.78 -0.37 -8.49
C ASN A 78 -24.20 -0.78 -8.92
N ALA A 79 -24.96 -1.44 -8.03
CA ALA A 79 -26.36 -1.75 -8.27
C ALA A 79 -27.21 -0.46 -8.35
N ALA A 80 -26.99 0.48 -7.44
CA ALA A 80 -27.67 1.78 -7.44
C ALA A 80 -27.33 2.60 -8.71
N TYR A 81 -26.07 2.58 -9.15
CA TYR A 81 -25.63 3.19 -10.40
C TYR A 81 -26.41 2.64 -11.60
N THR A 82 -26.56 1.32 -11.70
CA THR A 82 -27.31 0.67 -12.79
C THR A 82 -28.77 1.12 -12.79
N LEU A 83 -29.43 1.09 -11.62
CA LEU A 83 -30.81 1.54 -11.48
C LEU A 83 -30.99 3.01 -11.85
N ALA A 84 -30.06 3.87 -11.43
CA ALA A 84 -30.11 5.31 -11.73
C ALA A 84 -29.88 5.60 -13.20
N ARG A 85 -28.87 4.97 -13.82
CA ARG A 85 -28.57 5.12 -15.25
C ARG A 85 -29.73 4.66 -16.12
N ASP A 86 -30.40 3.57 -15.73
CA ASP A 86 -31.47 2.95 -16.53
C ASP A 86 -32.85 3.56 -16.22
N GLY A 87 -32.92 4.60 -15.38
CA GLY A 87 -34.16 5.34 -15.09
C GLY A 87 -35.11 4.64 -14.09
N TYR A 88 -34.63 3.64 -13.36
CA TYR A 88 -35.41 2.89 -12.36
C TYR A 88 -35.18 3.36 -10.93
N TRP A 89 -34.31 4.34 -10.71
CA TRP A 89 -34.04 4.87 -9.37
C TRP A 89 -35.19 5.71 -8.83
N SER A 90 -35.62 5.42 -7.61
CA SER A 90 -36.71 6.14 -6.92
C SER A 90 -36.44 6.34 -5.42
N GLY A 91 -35.20 6.11 -4.98
CA GLY A 91 -34.85 6.01 -3.56
C GLY A 91 -33.86 7.05 -3.06
N GLY A 92 -33.21 6.68 -1.97
CA GLY A 92 -32.14 7.41 -1.31
C GLY A 92 -31.04 6.48 -0.84
N TRP A 93 -30.03 7.06 -0.20
CA TRP A 93 -28.86 6.35 0.29
C TRP A 93 -28.66 6.60 1.78
N LYS A 94 -28.30 5.55 2.52
CA LYS A 94 -27.85 5.68 3.92
C LYS A 94 -26.33 5.83 3.90
N PHE A 95 -25.85 7.02 4.22
CA PHE A 95 -24.43 7.33 4.28
C PHE A 95 -23.78 6.73 5.54
N ALA A 96 -22.45 6.75 5.61
CA ALA A 96 -21.70 6.15 6.72
C ALA A 96 -21.95 6.84 8.07
N ASP A 97 -22.48 8.06 8.07
CA ASP A 97 -22.98 8.76 9.26
C ASP A 97 -24.32 8.21 9.79
N GLY A 98 -24.88 7.20 9.12
CA GLY A 98 -26.14 6.58 9.49
C GLY A 98 -27.38 7.35 9.03
N VAL A 99 -27.22 8.47 8.32
CA VAL A 99 -28.34 9.31 7.87
C VAL A 99 -28.79 8.91 6.46
N TYR A 100 -30.08 8.65 6.32
CA TYR A 100 -30.72 8.37 5.03
C TYR A 100 -31.07 9.68 4.32
N ARG A 101 -30.67 9.81 3.05
CA ARG A 101 -30.91 11.00 2.23
C ARG A 101 -31.52 10.59 0.90
N LEU A 102 -32.61 11.25 0.51
CA LEU A 102 -33.17 11.09 -0.84
C LEU A 102 -32.18 11.65 -1.86
N LEU A 103 -31.96 10.90 -2.94
CA LEU A 103 -31.06 11.29 -4.02
C LEU A 103 -31.80 11.21 -5.35
N ALA A 104 -31.65 12.21 -6.19
CA ALA A 104 -32.02 12.12 -7.61
C ALA A 104 -31.11 11.11 -8.33
N ALA A 105 -31.56 10.57 -9.47
CA ALA A 105 -30.79 9.58 -10.23
C ALA A 105 -29.39 10.12 -10.62
N GLU A 106 -29.31 11.39 -11.01
CA GLU A 106 -28.05 12.06 -11.37
C GLU A 106 -27.09 12.14 -10.18
N GLN A 107 -27.63 12.32 -8.96
CA GLN A 107 -26.83 12.35 -7.73
C GLN A 107 -26.29 10.96 -7.38
N VAL A 108 -27.06 9.89 -7.63
CA VAL A 108 -26.59 8.51 -7.45
C VAL A 108 -25.49 8.17 -8.45
N VAL A 109 -25.63 8.61 -9.70
CA VAL A 109 -24.59 8.47 -10.72
C VAL A 109 -23.31 9.17 -10.27
N ALA A 110 -23.38 10.43 -9.84
CA ALA A 110 -22.23 11.17 -9.35
C ALA A 110 -21.59 10.54 -8.09
N MET A 111 -22.42 10.08 -7.14
CA MET A 111 -21.98 9.37 -5.95
C MET A 111 -21.23 8.08 -6.32
N ALA A 112 -21.75 7.29 -7.27
CA ALA A 112 -21.10 6.05 -7.70
C ALA A 112 -19.76 6.31 -8.40
N LEU A 113 -19.70 7.32 -9.26
CA LEU A 113 -18.44 7.73 -9.91
C LEU A 113 -17.40 8.22 -8.90
N THR A 114 -17.82 8.86 -7.80
CA THR A 114 -16.93 9.26 -6.70
C THR A 114 -16.28 8.04 -6.04
N VAL A 115 -17.07 7.00 -5.74
CA VAL A 115 -16.56 5.73 -5.20
C VAL A 115 -15.62 5.04 -6.20
N SER A 116 -15.97 4.99 -7.48
CA SER A 116 -15.09 4.41 -8.51
C SER A 116 -13.76 5.17 -8.63
N ALA A 117 -13.79 6.51 -8.59
CA ALA A 117 -12.60 7.34 -8.65
C ALA A 117 -11.70 7.15 -7.42
N HIS A 118 -12.27 6.99 -6.22
CA HIS A 118 -11.53 6.66 -5.00
C HIS A 118 -10.79 5.34 -5.14
N VAL A 119 -11.50 4.26 -5.51
CA VAL A 119 -10.90 2.93 -5.68
C VAL A 119 -9.81 2.97 -6.76
N GLN A 120 -10.07 3.62 -7.89
CA GLN A 120 -9.07 3.80 -8.95
C GLN A 120 -7.82 4.53 -8.44
N SER A 121 -7.99 5.56 -7.62
CA SER A 121 -6.88 6.32 -7.04
C SER A 121 -6.04 5.47 -6.07
N CYS A 122 -6.67 4.57 -5.31
CA CYS A 122 -5.94 3.59 -4.47
C CYS A 122 -5.04 2.68 -5.33
N TYR A 123 -5.56 2.12 -6.42
CA TYR A 123 -4.76 1.26 -7.31
C TYR A 123 -3.69 2.04 -8.08
N ALA A 124 -3.97 3.29 -8.46
CA ALA A 124 -2.96 4.16 -9.08
C ALA A 124 -1.80 4.45 -8.11
N HIS A 125 -2.09 4.68 -6.83
CA HIS A 125 -1.07 4.88 -5.80
C HIS A 125 -0.27 3.62 -5.52
N GLU A 126 -0.91 2.44 -5.46
CA GLU A 126 -0.21 1.15 -5.39
C GLU A 126 0.77 0.99 -6.55
N ALA A 127 0.34 1.28 -7.79
CA ALA A 127 1.21 1.19 -8.96
C ALA A 127 2.42 2.14 -8.87
N ALA A 128 2.22 3.36 -8.37
CA ALA A 128 3.31 4.31 -8.15
C ALA A 128 4.32 3.81 -7.10
N LEU A 129 3.83 3.27 -5.98
CA LEU A 129 4.68 2.71 -4.92
C LEU A 129 5.45 1.47 -5.40
N LEU A 130 4.88 0.64 -6.27
CA LEU A 130 5.57 -0.51 -6.85
C LEU A 130 6.69 -0.09 -7.82
N ALA A 131 6.55 1.07 -8.48
CA ALA A 131 7.55 1.62 -9.38
C ALA A 131 8.71 2.34 -8.66
N ASP A 132 8.50 2.78 -7.41
CA ASP A 132 9.50 3.46 -6.60
C ASP A 132 9.83 2.67 -5.31
N PRO A 133 10.97 1.96 -5.26
CA PRO A 133 11.39 1.19 -4.09
C PRO A 133 11.64 2.02 -2.83
N GLU A 134 12.02 3.30 -2.99
CA GLU A 134 12.40 4.20 -1.89
C GLU A 134 11.20 4.97 -1.32
N ALA A 135 10.06 4.96 -2.02
CA ALA A 135 8.84 5.62 -1.56
C ALA A 135 8.33 5.02 -0.23
N ASP A 136 7.92 5.90 0.68
CA ASP A 136 7.27 5.51 1.93
C ASP A 136 5.85 5.01 1.66
N ILE A 137 5.61 3.73 2.01
CA ILE A 137 4.34 3.05 1.80
C ILE A 137 3.19 3.61 2.64
N ASN A 138 3.46 4.45 3.64
CA ASN A 138 2.46 4.90 4.60
C ASN A 138 1.81 6.23 4.25
N VAL A 139 2.32 6.94 3.24
CA VAL A 139 1.88 8.29 2.87
C VAL A 139 1.20 8.31 1.51
N GLY A 140 0.41 9.36 1.24
CA GLY A 140 -0.17 9.64 -0.09
C GLY A 140 -1.41 8.84 -0.47
N TRP A 141 -1.95 8.00 0.42
CA TRP A 141 -3.21 7.29 0.17
C TRP A 141 -4.40 8.25 0.10
N PRO A 142 -5.34 8.06 -0.85
CA PRO A 142 -6.55 8.86 -0.95
C PRO A 142 -7.49 8.61 0.23
N ALA A 143 -8.37 9.59 0.50
CA ALA A 143 -9.27 9.63 1.65
C ALA A 143 -10.76 9.70 1.27
#